data_AF-A0A8J8E0C5-F1
#
_entry.id   AF-A0A8J8E0C5-F1
#
_cell.length_a   1.000
_cell.length_b   1.000
_cell.length_c   1.000
_cell.angle_alpha   90.00
_cell.angle_beta   90.00
_cell.angle_gamma   90.00
#
_symmetry.space_group_name_H-M   'P 1'
#
loop_
_entity.id
_entity.type
_entity.pdbx_description
1 polymer ?
#
loop_
_entity_poly.entity_id
_entity_poly.type
_entity_poly.pdbx_seq_one_letter_code
_entity_poly.pdbx_strand_id
1 'polypeptide(L)'
;MGHTVYYRTRIERWDDFKRFIEGICDGLGYEFVEMGESVLVVSGCLHVEPLQIKREGFGFAKTNLVEPCHSIYLLILHSLSSFGSVEVWEDR
;
A
#
# COMPACT_ATOMS: atom_id res chain seq x y z
N MET A 1 17.28 -11.95 5.89
CA MET A 1 16.93 -10.81 5.02
C MET A 1 15.62 -11.17 4.36
N GLY A 2 14.67 -10.26 4.34
CA GLY A 2 13.29 -10.53 3.98
C GLY A 2 12.86 -9.67 2.79
N HIS A 3 11.90 -10.16 2.00
CA HIS A 3 11.49 -9.52 0.74
C HIS A 3 10.73 -8.21 0.96
N THR A 4 11.18 -7.16 0.29
CA THR A 4 10.66 -5.79 0.41
C THR A 4 10.06 -5.31 -0.90
N VAL A 5 8.89 -4.69 -0.81
CA VAL A 5 8.29 -3.92 -1.90
C VAL A 5 8.63 -2.45 -1.68
N TYR A 6 9.14 -1.79 -2.72
CA TYR A 6 9.43 -0.37 -2.73
C TYR A 6 8.53 0.33 -3.73
N TYR A 7 8.23 1.59 -3.44
CA TYR A 7 7.40 2.38 -4.33
C TYR A 7 7.69 3.86 -4.21
N ARG A 8 7.32 4.58 -5.28
CA ARG A 8 7.25 6.03 -5.32
C ARG A 8 5.84 6.42 -5.76
N THR A 9 5.23 7.37 -5.06
CA THR A 9 3.86 7.81 -5.30
C THR A 9 3.79 9.32 -5.51
N ARG A 10 2.81 9.76 -6.30
CA ARG A 10 2.28 11.11 -6.34
C ARG A 10 0.80 11.01 -6.66
N ILE A 11 -0.05 11.14 -5.64
CA ILE A 11 -1.49 10.97 -5.72
C ILE A 11 -2.16 12.34 -5.85
N GLU A 12 -2.81 12.57 -6.98
CA GLU A 12 -3.46 13.85 -7.29
C GLU A 12 -4.88 13.88 -6.75
N ARG A 13 -5.62 12.77 -6.94
CA ARG A 13 -7.01 12.60 -6.49
C ARG A 13 -7.07 11.94 -5.10
N TRP A 14 -6.54 12.63 -4.09
CA TRP A 14 -6.33 12.08 -2.73
C TRP A 14 -7.61 11.53 -2.09
N ASP A 15 -8.72 12.28 -2.09
CA ASP A 15 -9.96 11.82 -1.45
C ASP A 15 -10.62 10.63 -2.18
N ASP A 16 -10.48 10.56 -3.50
CA ASP A 16 -10.96 9.40 -4.27
C ASP A 16 -10.13 8.16 -3.96
N PHE A 17 -8.81 8.34 -3.87
CA PHE A 17 -7.87 7.29 -3.47
C PHE A 17 -8.20 6.75 -2.06
N LYS A 18 -8.42 7.63 -1.08
CA LYS A 18 -8.73 7.23 0.29
C LYS A 18 -9.98 6.35 0.36
N ARG A 19 -11.08 6.81 -0.27
CA ARG A 19 -12.34 6.05 -0.33
C ARG A 19 -12.18 4.70 -1.01
N PHE A 20 -11.36 4.64 -2.06
CA PHE A 20 -11.09 3.40 -2.77
C PHE A 20 -10.30 2.40 -1.91
N ILE A 21 -9.23 2.85 -1.24
CA ILE A 21 -8.43 1.97 -0.36
C ILE A 21 -9.20 1.55 0.88
N GLU A 22 -9.96 2.45 1.50
CA GLU A 22 -10.83 2.13 2.63
C GLU A 22 -11.81 0.99 2.24
N GLY A 23 -12.48 1.10 1.10
CA GLY A 23 -13.37 0.04 0.61
C GLY A 23 -12.67 -1.29 0.31
N ILE A 24 -11.41 -1.27 -0.16
CA ILE A 24 -10.59 -2.47 -0.29
C ILE A 24 -10.26 -3.07 1.08
N CYS A 25 -9.85 -2.25 2.03
CA CYS A 25 -9.48 -2.70 3.37
C CYS A 25 -10.68 -3.35 4.06
N ASP A 26 -11.85 -2.71 4.02
CA ASP A 26 -13.10 -3.26 4.55
C ASP A 26 -13.44 -4.61 3.92
N GLY A 27 -13.32 -4.74 2.60
CA GLY A 27 -13.62 -5.98 1.88
C GLY A 27 -12.64 -7.12 2.20
N LEU A 28 -11.39 -6.79 2.55
CA LEU A 28 -10.35 -7.76 2.90
C LEU A 28 -10.25 -8.04 4.41
N GLY A 29 -10.94 -7.25 5.25
CA GLY A 29 -10.78 -7.27 6.69
C GLY A 29 -9.45 -6.69 7.18
N TYR A 30 -8.86 -5.76 6.42
CA TYR A 30 -7.65 -5.03 6.80
C TYR A 30 -8.01 -3.75 7.55
N GLU A 31 -7.10 -3.24 8.38
CA GLU A 31 -7.28 -1.95 9.04
C GLU A 31 -6.80 -0.82 8.11
N PHE A 32 -7.61 0.24 8.01
CA PHE A 32 -7.30 1.48 7.33
C PHE A 32 -7.13 2.61 8.35
N VAL A 33 -6.00 3.31 8.32
CA VAL A 33 -5.72 4.43 9.23
C VAL A 33 -5.26 5.66 8.45
N GLU A 34 -5.96 6.78 8.60
CA GLU A 34 -5.53 8.06 8.04
C GLU A 34 -4.48 8.74 8.93
N MET A 35 -3.40 9.21 8.32
CA MET A 35 -2.30 9.91 8.99
C MET A 35 -1.87 11.15 8.19
N GLY A 36 -2.70 12.19 8.23
CA GLY A 36 -2.45 13.47 7.54
C GLY A 36 -2.30 13.27 6.03
N GLU A 37 -1.07 13.46 5.52
CA GLU A 37 -0.72 13.27 4.10
C GLU A 37 -0.30 11.81 3.77
N SER A 38 -0.73 10.85 4.59
CA SER A 38 -0.51 9.42 4.33
C SER A 38 -1.67 8.59 4.84
N VAL A 39 -1.79 7.37 4.33
CA VAL A 39 -2.67 6.33 4.87
C VAL A 39 -1.85 5.09 5.19
N LEU A 40 -2.30 4.34 6.19
CA LEU A 40 -1.71 3.08 6.60
C LEU A 40 -2.71 1.95 6.31
N VAL A 41 -2.25 0.89 5.65
CA VAL A 41 -2.99 -0.36 5.46
C VAL A 41 -2.33 -1.44 6.31
N VAL A 42 -3.09 -2.02 7.24
CA VAL A 42 -2.60 -3.07 8.15
C VAL A 42 -3.32 -4.38 7.83
N SER A 43 -2.59 -5.36 7.33
CA SER A 43 -3.15 -6.63 6.88
C SER A 43 -3.42 -7.65 7.99
N GLY A 44 -2.87 -7.46 9.19
CA GLY A 44 -2.91 -8.44 10.27
C GLY A 44 -2.06 -9.70 10.04
N CYS A 45 -1.43 -9.84 8.87
CA CYS A 45 -0.50 -10.93 8.56
C CYS A 45 0.74 -10.85 9.46
N LEU A 46 1.09 -11.97 10.10
CA LEU A 46 2.35 -12.09 10.82
C LEU A 46 3.53 -11.91 9.85
N HIS A 47 4.55 -11.18 10.29
CA HIS A 47 5.76 -10.89 9.49
C HIS A 47 5.52 -10.02 8.25
N VAL A 48 4.39 -9.32 8.13
CA VAL A 48 4.15 -8.31 7.10
C VAL A 48 4.11 -6.93 7.78
N GLU A 49 4.93 -6.00 7.30
CA GLU A 49 4.88 -4.61 7.76
C GLU A 49 3.62 -3.91 7.20
N PRO A 50 3.02 -2.96 7.94
CA PRO A 50 1.97 -2.11 7.40
C PRO A 50 2.42 -1.35 6.15
N LEU A 51 1.53 -1.21 5.17
CA LEU A 51 1.79 -0.44 3.96
C LEU A 51 1.43 1.03 4.18
N GLN A 52 2.43 1.90 4.27
CA GLN A 52 2.22 3.34 4.42
C GLN A 52 2.23 4.05 3.06
N ILE A 53 1.07 4.39 2.53
CA ILE A 53 0.96 5.09 1.26
C ILE A 53 0.94 6.60 1.54
N LYS A 54 2.02 7.29 1.18
CA LYS A 54 2.09 8.75 1.25
C LYS A 54 1.40 9.37 0.04
N ARG A 55 0.89 10.59 0.18
CA ARG A 55 0.38 11.35 -0.96
C ARG A 55 1.47 11.59 -1.99
N GLU A 56 2.68 11.91 -1.54
CA GLU A 56 3.84 12.08 -2.42
C GLU A 56 5.12 11.56 -1.74
N GLY A 57 5.97 10.92 -2.53
CA GLY A 57 7.32 10.52 -2.15
C GLY A 57 7.55 9.02 -2.17
N PHE A 58 8.61 8.60 -1.46
CA PHE A 58 9.07 7.21 -1.41
C PHE A 58 8.54 6.48 -0.17
N GLY A 59 8.27 5.19 -0.35
CA GLY A 59 7.91 4.26 0.70
C GLY A 59 8.40 2.85 0.40
N PHE A 60 8.26 1.99 1.40
CA PHE A 60 8.54 0.56 1.28
C PHE A 60 7.71 -0.19 2.32
N ALA A 61 7.50 -1.48 2.10
CA ALA A 61 6.93 -2.40 3.08
C ALA A 61 7.59 -3.77 2.95
N LYS A 62 8.08 -4.32 4.06
CA LYS A 62 8.57 -5.71 4.07
C LYS A 62 7.39 -6.65 4.15
N THR A 63 7.27 -7.49 3.14
CA THR A 63 6.18 -8.48 3.02
C THR A 63 6.68 -9.89 3.26
N ASN A 64 8.00 -10.12 3.15
CA ASN A 64 8.61 -11.44 3.33
C ASN A 64 7.99 -12.54 2.45
N LEU A 65 7.39 -12.16 1.31
CA LEU A 65 6.62 -13.05 0.41
C LEU A 65 5.48 -13.81 1.11
N VAL A 66 4.93 -13.27 2.21
CA VAL A 66 3.80 -13.87 2.90
C VAL A 66 2.54 -13.63 2.07
N GLU A 67 2.02 -14.70 1.46
CA GLU A 67 0.79 -14.66 0.69
C GLU A 67 -0.47 -14.84 1.55
N PRO A 68 -1.60 -14.21 1.18
CA PRO A 68 -1.82 -13.38 -0.01
C PRO A 68 -1.41 -11.90 0.18
N CYS A 69 -0.93 -11.54 1.36
CA CYS A 69 -0.63 -10.16 1.75
C CYS A 69 0.38 -9.48 0.81
N HIS A 70 1.41 -10.20 0.39
CA HIS A 70 2.38 -9.74 -0.59
C HIS A 70 1.71 -9.37 -1.93
N SER A 71 1.00 -10.31 -2.55
CA SER A 71 0.31 -10.07 -3.82
C SER A 71 -0.74 -8.95 -3.73
N ILE A 72 -1.46 -8.86 -2.61
CA ILE A 72 -2.45 -7.80 -2.37
C ILE A 72 -1.77 -6.43 -2.29
N TYR A 73 -0.62 -6.30 -1.63
CA TYR A 73 0.11 -5.04 -1.58
C TYR A 73 0.54 -4.58 -2.98
N LEU A 74 1.00 -5.51 -3.83
CA LEU A 74 1.34 -5.19 -5.22
C LEU A 74 0.09 -4.70 -5.99
N LEU A 75 -1.05 -5.37 -5.84
CA LEU A 75 -2.31 -4.94 -6.47
C LEU A 75 -2.75 -3.56 -5.99
N ILE A 76 -2.72 -3.31 -4.68
CA ILE A 76 -3.01 -2.00 -4.09
C ILE A 76 -2.08 -0.95 -4.69
N LEU A 77 -0.77 -1.17 -4.67
CA LEU A 77 0.20 -0.20 -5.17
C LEU A 77 0.04 0.07 -6.67
N HIS A 78 -0.18 -0.95 -7.51
CA HIS A 78 -0.41 -0.75 -8.94
C HIS A 78 -1.72 -0.02 -9.22
N SER A 79 -2.78 -0.27 -8.43
CA SER A 79 -4.07 0.42 -8.60
C SER A 79 -3.99 1.93 -8.34
N LEU A 80 -2.97 2.39 -7.59
CA LEU A 80 -2.74 3.81 -7.31
C LEU A 80 -2.52 4.65 -8.58
N SER A 81 -2.10 4.02 -9.68
CA SER A 81 -1.98 4.64 -11.00
C SER A 81 -3.29 5.25 -11.52
N SER A 82 -4.45 4.85 -10.98
CA SER A 82 -5.75 5.43 -11.34
C SER A 82 -6.01 6.82 -10.72
N PHE A 83 -5.22 7.20 -9.72
CA PHE A 83 -5.38 8.43 -8.93
C PHE A 83 -4.20 9.40 -9.05
N GLY A 84 -3.16 9.01 -9.79
CA GLY A 84 -1.93 9.76 -9.95
C GLY A 84 -0.83 8.89 -10.58
N SER A 85 0.43 9.09 -10.17
CA SER A 85 1.55 8.28 -10.65
C SER A 85 2.10 7.38 -9.55
N VAL A 86 2.42 6.14 -9.90
CA VAL A 86 3.09 5.17 -9.03
C VAL A 86 4.16 4.40 -9.79
N GLU A 87 5.31 4.22 -9.15
CA GLU A 87 6.36 3.29 -9.57
C GLU A 87 6.50 2.25 -8.47
N VAL A 88 6.58 0.97 -8.83
CA VAL A 88 6.69 -0.16 -7.89
C VAL A 88 7.83 -1.06 -8.34
N TRP A 89 8.66 -1.50 -7.40
CA TRP A 89 9.72 -2.49 -7.63
C TRP A 89 9.99 -3.27 -6.35
N GLU A 90 10.70 -4.39 -6.48
CA GLU A 90 10.92 -5.34 -5.38
C GLU A 90 12.41 -5.64 -5.22
N ASP A 91 12.79 -6.17 -4.06
CA ASP A 91 14.10 -6.80 -3.91
C ASP A 91 14.28 -7.90 -4.98
N ARG A 92 15.51 -8.01 -5.53
CA ARG A 92 15.87 -9.08 -6.48
C ARG A 92 16.31 -10.34 -5.75
#